data_AF-A0A8T0QZA3-F1
#
_entry.id   AF-A0A8T0QZA3-F1
#
_cell.length_a   1.000
_cell.length_b   1.000
_cell.length_c   1.000
_cell.angle_alpha   90.00
_cell.angle_beta   90.00
_cell.angle_gamma   90.00
#
_symmetry.space_group_name_H-M   'P 1'
#
loop_
_entity.id
_entity.type
_entity.pdbx_description
1 polymer ?
#
loop_
_entity_poly.entity_id
_entity_poly.type
_entity_poly.pdbx_seq_one_letter_code
_entity_poly.pdbx_strand_id
1 'polypeptide(L)' 'MSYLLPHLHSGWAVDQAILAEEERLVIIRFGHDWDETCMQMDEVLAAVAETIKNFAVIYLVDITEVSDFNTMYELYDHQQ' A
#
# COMPACT_ATOMS: atom_id res chain seq x y z
N MET A 1 5.62 -1.16 -14.64
CA MET A 1 4.23 -1.58 -14.94
C MET A 1 3.60 -1.93 -13.60
N SER A 2 2.81 -1.02 -13.02
CA SER A 2 2.00 -1.26 -11.80
C SER A 2 0.67 -0.47 -11.83
N TYR A 3 0.17 -0.12 -13.03
CA TYR A 3 -1.01 0.75 -13.22
C TYR A 3 -2.35 0.16 -12.74
N LEU A 4 -2.37 -0.98 -12.05
CA LEU A 4 -3.60 -1.65 -11.60
C LEU A 4 -4.03 -1.23 -10.19
N LEU A 5 -3.08 -0.86 -9.33
CA LEU A 5 -3.36 -0.52 -7.93
C LEU A 5 -3.06 0.97 -7.67
N PRO A 6 -3.94 1.70 -6.98
CA PRO A 6 -3.75 3.12 -6.70
C PRO A 6 -2.60 3.36 -5.70
N HIS A 7 -1.71 4.30 -6.04
CA HIS A 7 -0.64 4.77 -5.16
C HIS A 7 -1.10 5.97 -4.32
N LEU A 8 -0.70 5.99 -3.04
CA LEU A 8 -0.92 7.10 -2.14
C LEU A 8 0.41 7.82 -1.88
N HIS A 9 0.46 9.09 -2.29
CA HIS A 9 1.70 9.89 -2.36
C HIS A 9 1.89 10.85 -1.17
N SER A 10 1.09 10.70 -0.10
CA SER A 10 1.23 11.54 1.11
C SER A 10 0.60 10.90 2.33
N GLY A 11 1.09 11.26 3.53
CA GLY A 11 0.50 10.83 4.81
C GLY A 11 -0.99 11.16 4.92
N TRP A 12 -1.38 12.35 4.47
CA TRP A 12 -2.78 12.75 4.44
C TRP A 12 -3.65 11.87 3.53
N ALA A 13 -3.12 11.46 2.37
CA ALA A 13 -3.85 10.57 1.46
C ALA A 13 -4.06 9.17 2.08
N VAL A 14 -3.08 8.69 2.85
CA VAL A 14 -3.19 7.45 3.64
C VAL A 14 -4.28 7.59 4.70
N ASP A 15 -4.26 8.67 5.49
CA ASP A 15 -5.28 8.91 6.52
C ASP A 15 -6.69 9.01 5.92
N GLN A 16 -6.84 9.72 4.80
CA GLN A 16 -8.13 9.82 4.11
C GLN A 16 -8.60 8.49 3.56
N ALA A 17 -7.71 7.68 2.98
CA ALA A 17 -8.06 6.36 2.47
C ALA A 17 -8.56 5.43 3.58
N ILE A 18 -7.98 5.52 4.78
CA ILE A 18 -8.42 4.76 5.95
C ILE A 18 -9.79 5.27 6.46
N LEU A 19 -9.95 6.59 6.58
CA LEU A 19 -11.17 7.19 7.15
C LEU A 19 -12.38 7.14 6.20
N ALA A 20 -12.16 7.12 4.88
CA ALA A 20 -13.23 7.11 3.89
C ALA A 20 -13.92 5.75 3.75
N GLU A 21 -13.27 4.66 4.18
CA GLU A 21 -13.77 3.30 4.03
C GLU A 21 -14.38 2.81 5.34
N GLU A 22 -15.70 2.88 5.45
CA GLU A 22 -16.43 2.42 6.66
C GLU A 22 -16.84 0.95 6.59
N GLU A 23 -17.05 0.41 5.39
CA GLU A 23 -17.62 -0.94 5.17
C GLU A 23 -16.62 -1.95 4.60
N ARG A 24 -15.45 -1.49 4.15
CA ARG A 24 -14.44 -2.32 3.49
C ARG A 24 -13.11 -2.27 4.24
N LEU A 25 -12.38 -3.38 4.21
CA LEU A 25 -11.03 -3.45 4.75
C LEU A 25 -10.06 -2.67 3.87
N VAL A 26 -9.29 -1.78 4.48
CA VAL A 26 -8.23 -1.02 3.80
C VAL A 26 -6.92 -1.79 3.92
N ILE A 27 -6.40 -2.25 2.79
CA ILE A 27 -5.13 -2.96 2.68
C ILE A 27 -4.12 -1.98 2.10
N ILE A 28 -3.03 -1.73 2.82
CA ILE A 28 -1.97 -0.81 2.38
C ILE A 28 -0.66 -1.58 2.32
N ARG A 29 -0.05 -1.65 1.13
CA ARG A 29 1.31 -2.17 0.95
C ARG A 29 2.28 -1.02 1.17
N PHE A 30 3.02 -1.06 2.27
CA PHE A 30 4.17 -0.19 2.50
C PHE A 30 5.44 -0.88 2.01
N GLY A 31 6.19 -0.21 1.15
CA GLY A 31 7.49 -0.71 0.72
C GLY A 31 8.02 0.05 -0.49
N HIS A 32 9.25 -0.24 -0.88
CA HIS A 32 9.86 0.39 -2.05
C HIS A 32 9.31 -0.22 -3.34
N ASP A 33 8.91 0.60 -4.30
CA ASP A 33 8.39 0.11 -5.58
C ASP A 33 9.44 -0.64 -6.42
N TRP A 34 10.73 -0.42 -6.13
CA TRP A 34 11.85 -1.09 -6.78
C TRP A 34 12.29 -2.38 -6.07
N ASP A 35 11.75 -2.70 -4.89
CA ASP A 35 12.09 -3.92 -4.17
C ASP A 35 11.40 -5.14 -4.80
N GLU A 36 12.17 -6.20 -5.05
CA GLU A 36 11.66 -7.40 -5.73
C GLU A 36 10.53 -8.09 -4.96
N THR A 37 10.57 -8.04 -3.62
CA THR A 37 9.52 -8.62 -2.76
C THR A 37 8.23 -7.81 -2.88
N CYS A 38 8.35 -6.48 -2.91
CA CYS A 38 7.22 -5.58 -3.12
C CYS A 38 6.59 -5.78 -4.50
N MET A 39 7.41 -5.91 -5.55
CA MET A 39 6.90 -6.19 -6.91
C MET A 39 6.13 -7.52 -6.98
N GLN A 40 6.64 -8.58 -6.35
CA GLN A 40 5.93 -9.87 -6.28
C GLN A 40 4.61 -9.77 -5.52
N MET A 41 4.59 -9.01 -4.41
CA MET A 41 3.36 -8.80 -3.64
C MET A 41 2.33 -7.99 -4.43
N ASP A 42 2.75 -6.98 -5.18
CA ASP A 42 1.87 -6.17 -6.02
C ASP A 42 1.17 -7.01 -7.10
N GLU A 43 1.86 -7.99 -7.69
CA GLU A 43 1.25 -8.93 -8.64
C GLU A 43 0.15 -9.78 -7.99
N VAL A 44 0.41 -10.29 -6.77
CA VAL A 44 -0.56 -11.07 -6.00
C VAL A 44 -1.77 -10.20 -5.64
N LEU A 45 -1.52 -8.98 -5.14
CA LEU A 45 -2.56 -8.04 -4.76
C LEU A 45 -3.42 -7.63 -5.96
N ALA A 46 -2.80 -7.35 -7.12
CA ALA A 46 -3.52 -7.02 -8.34
C ALA A 46 -4.38 -8.19 -8.84
N ALA A 47 -3.91 -9.43 -8.71
CA ALA A 47 -4.67 -10.61 -9.10
C ALA A 47 -5.93 -10.83 -8.23
N VAL A 48 -5.87 -10.49 -6.94
CA VAL A 48 -7.01 -10.67 -6.01
C VAL A 48 -7.91 -9.45 -5.87
N ALA A 49 -7.44 -8.26 -6.27
CA ALA A 49 -8.14 -6.98 -6.09
C ALA A 49 -9.60 -7.04 -6.55
N GLU A 50 -9.85 -7.55 -7.76
CA GLU A 50 -11.20 -7.64 -8.32
C GLU A 50 -12.09 -8.66 -7.58
N THR A 51 -11.49 -9.70 -7.01
CA THR A 51 -12.21 -10.75 -6.28
C THR A 51 -12.69 -10.26 -4.91
N ILE A 52 -11.88 -9.40 -4.27
CA ILE A 52 -12.15 -8.91 -2.91
C ILE A 52 -12.77 -7.51 -2.85
N LYS A 53 -12.95 -6.85 -4.00
CA LYS A 53 -13.41 -5.44 -4.11
C LYS A 53 -14.67 -5.08 -3.34
N ASN A 54 -15.54 -6.06 -3.09
CA ASN A 54 -16.81 -5.88 -2.38
C ASN A 54 -16.61 -5.66 -0.87
N PHE A 55 -15.49 -6.11 -0.31
CA PHE A 55 -15.22 -6.05 1.13
C PHE A 55 -13.80 -5.56 1.46
N ALA A 56 -12.95 -5.31 0.49
CA ALA A 56 -11.62 -4.76 0.68
C ALA A 56 -11.19 -3.84 -0.48
N VAL A 57 -10.31 -2.90 -0.17
CA VAL A 57 -9.65 -2.01 -1.12
C VAL A 57 -8.14 -2.05 -0.87
N ILE A 58 -7.35 -1.97 -1.94
CA ILE A 58 -5.89 -2.08 -1.88
C ILE A 58 -5.26 -0.78 -2.36
N TYR A 59 -4.29 -0.28 -1.60
CA TYR A 59 -3.45 0.87 -1.92
C TYR A 59 -1.97 0.53 -1.77
N LEU A 60 -1.14 1.22 -2.54
CA LEU A 60 0.31 1.11 -2.50
C LEU A 60 0.92 2.40 -1.94
N VAL A 61 1.93 2.30 -1.08
CA VAL A 61 2.67 3.43 -0.52
C VAL A 61 4.16 3.15 -0.66
N ASP A 62 4.85 4.05 -1.37
CA ASP A 62 6.32 4.07 -1.39
C ASP A 62 6.83 4.79 -0.13
N ILE A 63 7.58 4.06 0.71
CA ILE A 63 8.14 4.57 1.97
C ILE A 63 9.31 5.55 1.76
N THR A 64 9.88 5.62 0.55
CA THR A 64 10.82 6.68 0.15
C THR A 64 10.11 8.01 -0.07
N GLU A 65 8.89 7.96 -0.60
CA GLU A 65 8.07 9.16 -0.86
C GLU A 65 7.30 9.59 0.39
N VAL A 66 6.71 8.63 1.11
CA VAL A 66 5.88 8.87 2.30
C VAL A 66 6.54 8.25 3.52
N SER A 67 7.47 9.01 4.13
CA SER A 67 8.20 8.57 5.31
C SER A 67 7.46 8.76 6.64
N ASP A 68 6.29 9.42 6.63
CA ASP A 68 5.54 9.81 7.84
C ASP A 68 5.22 8.63 8.77
N PHE A 69 5.05 7.43 8.20
CA PHE A 69 4.69 6.22 8.95
C PHE A 69 5.87 5.34 9.34
N ASN A 70 7.08 5.62 8.86
CA ASN A 70 8.21 4.69 9.01
C ASN A 70 8.56 4.44 10.49
N THR A 71 8.59 5.49 11.31
CA THR A 71 8.83 5.34 12.75
C THR A 71 7.65 4.70 13.48
N MET A 72 6.41 5.02 13.08
CA MET A 72 5.20 4.57 13.77
C MET A 72 4.94 3.07 13.56
N TYR A 73 5.21 2.57 12.36
CA TYR A 73 5.04 1.16 12.00
C TYR A 73 6.36 0.38 11.93
N GLU A 74 7.45 0.99 12.37
CA GLU A 74 8.79 0.38 12.38
C GLU A 74 9.22 -0.13 10.98
N LEU A 75 8.85 0.62 9.93
CA LEU A 75 9.19 0.34 8.53
C LEU A 75 10.61 0.84 8.28
N TYR A 76 11.57 0.10 8.79
CA TYR A 76 12.97 0.34 8.51
C TYR A 76 13.41 -0.52 7.34
N ASP A 77 14.29 0.03 6.50
CA ASP A 77 15.02 -0.79 5.56
C ASP A 77 15.84 -1.80 6.36
N HIS A 78 15.42 -3.06 6.33
CA HIS A 78 16.21 -4.17 6.83
C HIS A 78 17.38 -4.40 5.88
N GLN A 79 18.31 -3.44 5.82
CA GLN A 79 19.63 -3.70 5.29
C GLN A 79 20.39 -4.56 6.30
N GLN A 80 20.82 -5.72 5.81
CA GLN A 80 21.81 -6.61 6.41
C GLN A 80 23.11 -5.86 6.75
#